data_AF-A0A7S4Q7Q4-F1
#
_entry.id   AF-A0A7S4Q7Q4-F1
#
_cell.length_a   1.000
_cell.length_b   1.000
_cell.length_c   1.000
_cell.angle_alpha   90.00
_cell.angle_beta   90.00
_cell.angle_gamma   90.00
#
_symmetry.space_group_name_H-M   'P 1'
#
loop_
_entity.id
_entity.type
_entity.pdbx_description
1 polymer ?
#
loop_
_entity_poly.entity_id
_entity_poly.type
_entity_poly.pdbx_seq_one_letter_code
_entity_poly.pdbx_strand_id
1 'polypeptide(L)'
;LGQAPLASLGRRPEGERPATTGSLRRQQEKVCDRVAEVERLAERAEVRLRRLEEELTPTAGPEAGAPRGHPAAPREAREGSGGSLAQRVERLESEVRAGLGPEQAAMVSLRTLEATSTRVEELQKALEVARLDGEVGRAMTAVQDLETASRVATGPLSVFDAHRVQAGLEQVMTAMEALSRQRNDDVRLMNAYLAEFYARVRDEMARDASAAKEASMSNLRLEVSQLSAQLESLAGTEMKELEARVVHESQLAAEAAAACRSQLAEFGGAVARATELGAGVDVRLKGMQEDAERRAAADARTEVLAQDLQREVARFRVELAELAAGSRGGGTVAEARLMKVRAELEAQIDWQARDASRHLETLESEVRALRQRDQELASAAGDAGLVRGDVEQVVRDVAVLRGEMARTDVELRDRVAQGEQALRAEIRAAQGLVLELAEQLRTQPRMPASRLAELAPGAGAAPLLRGVGDAPAGGRPPRGAHEPAEQDVGTLLALSDSIVEWRVPGVRARARAGDTRALVSAPFTAPCFERGPALRLKLFPLGSRRRTQPGHCSLYVSGPEGMHLQFLLRLGSTEHGPLECVFDRPDKDTGRHDFAQLETDLEPDGSSVVRLTVLRAAAEDPGPGAA
;
A
#
# COMPACT_ATOMS: atom_id res chain seq x y z
N LEU A 1 -25.95 12.51 36.76
CA LEU A 1 -26.55 13.45 35.79
C LEU A 1 -25.77 13.31 34.48
N GLY A 2 -26.19 12.64 33.42
CA GLY A 2 -27.30 11.75 33.14
C GLY A 2 -26.90 10.96 31.88
N GLN A 3 -27.13 9.65 31.89
CA GLN A 3 -27.01 8.79 30.71
C GLN A 3 -28.26 8.98 29.83
N ALA A 4 -28.07 9.11 28.51
CA ALA A 4 -29.09 8.90 27.48
C ALA A 4 -28.42 8.58 26.12
N PRO A 5 -29.09 7.88 25.19
CA PRO A 5 -28.47 6.83 24.37
C PRO A 5 -28.32 7.18 22.89
N LEU A 6 -27.28 6.63 22.25
CA LEU A 6 -27.12 6.61 20.79
C LEU A 6 -27.91 5.44 20.20
N ALA A 7 -29.19 5.70 19.86
CA ALA A 7 -30.02 4.82 19.06
C ALA A 7 -30.89 5.67 18.11
N SER A 8 -30.37 6.00 16.93
CA SER A 8 -31.16 6.23 15.70
C SER A 8 -30.25 6.76 14.58
N LEU A 9 -29.73 5.86 13.73
CA LEU A 9 -29.32 6.21 12.37
C LEU A 9 -30.06 5.30 11.41
N GLY A 10 -30.70 5.95 10.44
CA GLY A 10 -31.84 5.47 9.69
C GLY A 10 -31.55 4.30 8.75
N ARG A 11 -32.56 3.43 8.63
CA ARG A 11 -32.72 2.50 7.51
C ARG A 11 -32.66 3.26 6.18
N ARG A 12 -31.83 2.78 5.25
CA ARG A 12 -31.89 3.14 3.84
C ARG A 12 -33.23 2.66 3.24
N PRO A 13 -33.88 3.44 2.37
CA PRO A 13 -35.01 2.94 1.59
C PRO A 13 -34.49 2.00 0.50
N GLU A 14 -35.02 0.78 0.46
CA GLU A 14 -34.92 -0.12 -0.68
C GLU A 14 -35.75 0.47 -1.82
N GLY A 15 -35.08 1.19 -2.73
CA GLY A 15 -35.69 1.85 -3.90
C GLY A 15 -35.68 0.93 -5.13
N GLU A 16 -36.87 0.50 -5.51
CA GLU A 16 -37.39 0.18 -6.85
C GLU A 16 -36.39 -0.19 -7.97
N ARG A 17 -36.40 -1.46 -8.35
CA ARG A 17 -35.86 -1.95 -9.63
C ARG A 17 -36.72 -1.38 -10.79
N PRO A 18 -36.11 -0.88 -11.89
CA PRO A 18 -36.86 -0.31 -13.00
C PRO A 18 -37.68 -1.39 -13.73
N ALA A 19 -38.99 -1.13 -13.86
CA ALA A 19 -39.99 -1.99 -14.49
C ALA A 19 -39.90 -2.08 -16.03
N THR A 20 -38.74 -1.81 -16.63
CA THR A 20 -38.60 -1.68 -18.10
C THR A 20 -38.35 -3.00 -18.83
N THR A 21 -37.84 -4.03 -18.15
CA THR A 21 -37.55 -5.34 -18.78
C THR A 21 -38.81 -6.16 -19.09
N GLY A 22 -39.95 -5.86 -18.46
CA GLY A 22 -41.22 -6.56 -18.70
C GLY A 22 -41.92 -6.17 -20.00
N SER A 23 -41.72 -4.94 -20.50
CA SER A 23 -42.39 -4.43 -21.71
C SER A 23 -41.78 -5.02 -22.98
N LEU A 24 -40.44 -5.04 -23.06
CA LEU A 24 -39.72 -5.57 -24.21
C LEU A 24 -39.99 -7.07 -24.41
N ARG A 25 -40.03 -7.83 -23.32
CA ARG A 25 -40.29 -9.27 -23.34
C ARG A 25 -41.69 -9.60 -23.86
N ARG A 26 -42.71 -8.80 -23.51
CA ARG A 26 -44.09 -8.95 -24.02
C ARG A 26 -44.22 -8.58 -25.50
N GLN A 27 -43.43 -7.62 -25.98
CA GLN A 27 -43.39 -7.30 -27.42
C GLN A 27 -42.69 -8.40 -28.22
N GLN A 28 -41.60 -8.97 -27.68
CA GLN A 28 -40.89 -10.08 -28.31
C GLN A 28 -41.77 -11.34 -28.40
N GLU A 29 -42.53 -11.65 -27.35
CA GLU A 29 -43.48 -12.77 -27.32
C GLU A 29 -44.60 -12.62 -28.37
N LYS A 30 -45.14 -11.40 -28.54
CA LYS A 30 -46.13 -11.11 -29.60
C LYS A 30 -45.59 -11.26 -31.02
N VAL A 31 -44.30 -10.98 -31.24
CA VAL A 31 -43.65 -11.16 -32.54
C VAL A 31 -43.48 -12.65 -32.83
N CYS A 32 -43.02 -13.43 -31.85
CA CYS A 32 -42.90 -14.89 -31.99
C CYS A 32 -44.25 -15.56 -32.28
N ASP A 33 -45.34 -15.13 -31.64
CA ASP A 33 -46.68 -15.67 -31.90
C ASP A 33 -47.16 -15.39 -33.34
N ARG A 34 -46.87 -14.19 -33.88
CA ARG A 34 -47.25 -13.84 -35.26
C ARG A 34 -46.42 -14.60 -36.30
N VAL A 35 -45.14 -14.84 -36.03
CA VAL A 35 -44.29 -15.67 -36.92
C VAL A 35 -44.82 -17.11 -36.97
N ALA A 36 -45.15 -17.69 -35.81
CA ALA A 36 -45.72 -19.03 -35.75
C ALA A 36 -47.09 -19.14 -36.45
N GLU A 37 -47.89 -18.07 -36.48
CA GLU A 37 -49.16 -18.04 -37.21
C GLU A 37 -48.94 -18.03 -38.73
N VAL A 38 -47.95 -17.28 -39.22
CA VAL A 38 -47.61 -17.22 -40.64
C VAL A 38 -47.09 -18.58 -41.13
N GLU A 39 -46.24 -19.26 -40.35
CA GLU A 39 -45.75 -20.60 -40.69
C GLU A 39 -46.89 -21.62 -40.83
N ARG A 40 -47.88 -21.59 -39.93
CA ARG A 40 -49.06 -22.47 -40.03
C ARG A 40 -49.93 -22.16 -41.25
N LEU A 41 -49.99 -20.91 -41.68
CA LEU A 41 -50.73 -20.53 -42.89
C LEU A 41 -49.99 -21.01 -44.15
N ALA A 42 -48.65 -20.93 -44.16
CA ALA A 42 -47.83 -21.46 -45.24
C ALA A 42 -47.98 -22.99 -45.38
N GLU A 43 -47.92 -23.74 -44.27
CA GLU A 43 -48.14 -25.19 -44.29
C GLU A 43 -49.54 -25.56 -44.82
N ARG A 44 -50.58 -24.81 -44.44
CA ARG A 44 -51.94 -25.04 -44.95
C ARG A 44 -52.04 -24.77 -46.46
N ALA A 45 -51.34 -23.76 -46.96
CA ALA A 45 -51.29 -23.47 -48.38
C ALA A 45 -50.58 -24.59 -49.16
N GLU A 46 -49.46 -25.11 -48.63
CA GLU A 46 -48.71 -26.19 -49.24
C GLU A 46 -49.50 -27.50 -49.30
N VAL A 47 -50.21 -27.86 -48.21
CA VAL A 47 -51.11 -29.02 -48.19
C VAL A 47 -52.24 -28.89 -49.21
N ARG A 48 -52.76 -27.67 -49.40
CA ARG A 48 -53.82 -27.40 -50.38
C ARG A 48 -53.31 -27.51 -51.82
N LEU A 49 -52.09 -27.05 -52.09
CA LEU A 49 -51.42 -27.22 -53.38
C LEU A 49 -51.21 -28.70 -53.70
N ARG A 50 -50.71 -29.51 -52.76
CA ARG A 50 -50.53 -30.95 -52.97
C ARG A 50 -51.84 -31.67 -53.27
N ARG A 51 -52.94 -31.31 -52.60
CA ARG A 51 -54.26 -31.87 -52.92
C ARG A 51 -54.72 -31.52 -54.33
N LEU A 52 -54.49 -30.28 -54.77
CA LEU A 52 -54.82 -29.88 -56.13
C LEU A 52 -53.95 -30.61 -57.17
N GLU A 53 -52.68 -30.86 -56.86
CA GLU A 53 -51.79 -31.67 -57.72
C GLU A 53 -52.24 -33.13 -57.81
N GLU A 54 -52.67 -33.73 -56.70
CA GLU A 54 -53.25 -35.08 -56.65
C GLU A 54 -54.59 -35.16 -57.42
N GLU A 55 -55.43 -34.14 -57.34
CA GLU A 55 -56.68 -34.04 -58.12
C GLU A 55 -56.43 -33.83 -59.62
N LEU A 56 -55.30 -33.22 -59.99
CA LEU A 56 -54.90 -32.95 -61.37
C LEU A 56 -54.06 -34.07 -62.00
N THR A 57 -53.66 -35.10 -61.25
CA THR A 57 -52.94 -36.24 -61.82
C THR A 57 -53.94 -37.27 -62.37
N PRO A 58 -54.11 -37.41 -63.71
CA PRO A 58 -55.03 -38.38 -64.26
C PRO A 58 -54.50 -39.80 -63.97
N THR A 59 -55.29 -40.60 -63.25
CA THR A 59 -55.03 -42.02 -63.01
C THR A 59 -54.91 -42.77 -64.34
N ALA A 60 -53.67 -43.04 -64.76
CA ALA A 60 -53.36 -43.90 -65.89
C ALA A 60 -53.66 -45.36 -65.52
N GLY A 61 -54.81 -45.86 -65.96
CA GLY A 61 -55.10 -47.29 -65.99
C GLY A 61 -54.25 -48.00 -67.05
N PRO A 62 -53.86 -49.28 -66.83
CA PRO A 62 -52.96 -50.00 -67.72
C PRO A 62 -53.71 -50.56 -68.94
N GLU A 63 -53.24 -50.20 -70.15
CA GLU A 63 -53.61 -50.89 -71.38
C GLU A 63 -52.67 -52.08 -71.63
N ALA A 64 -53.24 -53.25 -71.94
CA ALA A 64 -52.66 -54.19 -72.90
C ALA A 64 -53.71 -55.23 -73.35
N GLY A 65 -53.96 -55.30 -74.66
CA GLY A 65 -54.50 -56.51 -75.30
C GLY A 65 -55.48 -56.31 -76.47
N ALA A 66 -54.95 -55.98 -77.65
CA ALA A 66 -55.65 -56.05 -78.95
C ALA A 66 -55.80 -57.53 -79.45
N PRO A 67 -56.22 -57.86 -80.70
CA PRO A 67 -57.03 -57.16 -81.74
C PRO A 67 -58.05 -58.08 -82.49
N ARG A 68 -58.86 -57.49 -83.39
CA ARG A 68 -59.15 -57.90 -84.81
C ARG A 68 -60.63 -57.84 -85.22
N GLY A 69 -60.90 -57.19 -86.37
CA GLY A 69 -62.01 -57.55 -87.28
C GLY A 69 -62.83 -56.38 -87.87
N HIS A 70 -62.59 -56.08 -89.15
CA HIS A 70 -63.37 -55.27 -90.13
C HIS A 70 -64.91 -55.52 -90.17
N PRO A 71 -65.72 -54.82 -91.03
CA PRO A 71 -65.77 -53.40 -91.45
C PRO A 71 -67.25 -52.85 -91.51
N ALA A 72 -67.40 -51.60 -91.99
CA ALA A 72 -68.53 -51.07 -92.78
C ALA A 72 -69.46 -49.97 -92.19
N ALA A 73 -69.36 -48.80 -92.84
CA ALA A 73 -70.44 -47.90 -93.30
C ALA A 73 -71.09 -46.89 -92.31
N PRO A 74 -71.66 -45.77 -92.84
CA PRO A 74 -71.35 -44.41 -92.39
C PRO A 74 -72.56 -43.68 -91.79
N ARG A 75 -72.35 -42.60 -91.03
CA ARG A 75 -73.25 -41.41 -91.02
C ARG A 75 -72.76 -40.25 -90.15
N GLU A 76 -72.75 -39.10 -90.82
CA GLU A 76 -73.20 -37.78 -90.32
C GLU A 76 -72.44 -37.10 -89.17
N ALA A 77 -71.49 -36.27 -89.61
CA ALA A 77 -71.29 -34.88 -89.20
C ALA A 77 -72.11 -34.37 -88.00
N ARG A 78 -71.40 -34.07 -86.90
CA ARG A 78 -71.68 -32.90 -86.07
C ARG A 78 -70.39 -32.14 -85.87
N GLU A 79 -70.16 -31.19 -86.77
CA GLU A 79 -69.36 -30.02 -86.47
C GLU A 79 -70.04 -29.28 -85.31
N GLY A 80 -69.33 -29.15 -84.20
CA GLY A 80 -69.83 -28.42 -83.05
C GLY A 80 -68.81 -28.45 -81.92
N SER A 81 -68.19 -27.30 -81.68
CA SER A 81 -67.45 -26.98 -80.45
C SER A 81 -65.98 -27.44 -80.35
N GLY A 82 -65.20 -27.32 -81.43
CA GLY A 82 -63.72 -27.24 -81.33
C GLY A 82 -63.20 -25.93 -80.72
N GLY A 83 -64.05 -24.90 -80.63
CA GLY A 83 -63.72 -23.62 -79.99
C GLY A 83 -63.81 -23.62 -78.46
N SER A 84 -64.51 -24.59 -77.85
CA SER A 84 -64.80 -24.52 -76.41
C SER A 84 -63.60 -24.82 -75.52
N LEU A 85 -62.67 -25.69 -75.91
CA LEU A 85 -61.55 -26.01 -75.03
C LEU A 85 -60.46 -24.96 -75.14
N ALA A 86 -60.11 -24.53 -76.35
CA ALA A 86 -59.15 -23.46 -76.57
C ALA A 86 -59.64 -22.12 -75.98
N GLN A 87 -60.92 -21.76 -76.17
CA GLN A 87 -61.45 -20.54 -75.53
C GLN A 87 -61.64 -20.68 -74.02
N ARG A 88 -61.91 -21.88 -73.49
CA ARG A 88 -61.97 -22.07 -72.02
C ARG A 88 -60.57 -22.07 -71.40
N VAL A 89 -59.57 -22.61 -72.09
CA VAL A 89 -58.17 -22.55 -71.67
C VAL A 89 -57.66 -21.11 -71.77
N GLU A 90 -57.93 -20.40 -72.86
CA GLU A 90 -57.53 -18.99 -73.00
C GLU A 90 -58.27 -18.09 -72.00
N ARG A 91 -59.54 -18.37 -71.70
CA ARG A 91 -60.29 -17.67 -70.65
C ARG A 91 -59.77 -18.00 -69.25
N LEU A 92 -59.47 -19.26 -68.95
CA LEU A 92 -58.85 -19.66 -67.68
C LEU A 92 -57.44 -19.09 -67.54
N GLU A 93 -56.63 -19.07 -68.60
CA GLU A 93 -55.33 -18.43 -68.61
C GLU A 93 -55.46 -16.91 -68.41
N SER A 94 -56.47 -16.27 -68.98
CA SER A 94 -56.72 -14.85 -68.77
C SER A 94 -57.22 -14.53 -67.35
N GLU A 95 -58.06 -15.39 -66.77
CA GLU A 95 -58.57 -15.26 -65.39
C GLU A 95 -57.49 -15.59 -64.36
N VAL A 96 -56.65 -16.59 -64.63
CA VAL A 96 -55.47 -16.93 -63.82
C VAL A 96 -54.41 -15.84 -63.95
N ARG A 97 -54.16 -15.28 -65.13
CA ARG A 97 -53.21 -14.16 -65.31
C ARG A 97 -53.74 -12.86 -64.69
N ALA A 98 -55.06 -12.63 -64.69
CA ALA A 98 -55.69 -11.50 -64.01
C ALA A 98 -55.74 -11.69 -62.47
N GLY A 99 -55.94 -12.91 -61.99
CA GLY A 99 -55.92 -13.25 -60.56
C GLY A 99 -54.51 -13.34 -59.97
N LEU A 100 -53.54 -13.80 -60.75
CA LEU A 100 -52.11 -13.79 -60.40
C LEU A 100 -51.47 -12.42 -60.58
N GLY A 101 -52.11 -11.45 -61.26
CA GLY A 101 -51.60 -10.08 -61.39
C GLY A 101 -51.31 -9.42 -60.04
N PRO A 102 -52.25 -9.37 -59.09
CA PRO A 102 -52.00 -8.86 -57.74
C PRO A 102 -51.05 -9.75 -56.92
N GLU A 103 -51.01 -11.07 -57.13
CA GLU A 103 -50.07 -11.97 -56.44
C GLU A 103 -48.64 -11.90 -57.00
N GLN A 104 -48.46 -11.66 -58.31
CA GLN A 104 -47.16 -11.40 -58.94
C GLN A 104 -46.67 -10.00 -58.60
N ALA A 105 -47.55 -9.00 -58.55
CA ALA A 105 -47.22 -7.67 -58.01
C ALA A 105 -46.87 -7.75 -56.52
N ALA A 106 -47.60 -8.55 -55.73
CA ALA A 106 -47.27 -8.82 -54.34
C ALA A 106 -45.97 -9.62 -54.21
N MET A 107 -45.65 -10.59 -55.08
CA MET A 107 -44.37 -11.31 -55.10
C MET A 107 -43.20 -10.42 -55.50
N VAL A 108 -43.38 -9.49 -56.44
CA VAL A 108 -42.35 -8.50 -56.77
C VAL A 108 -42.16 -7.55 -55.59
N SER A 109 -43.24 -7.13 -54.94
CA SER A 109 -43.18 -6.33 -53.71
C SER A 109 -42.54 -7.10 -52.55
N LEU A 110 -42.82 -8.40 -52.40
CA LEU A 110 -42.27 -9.29 -51.38
C LEU A 110 -40.80 -9.59 -51.63
N ARG A 111 -40.38 -9.85 -52.86
CA ARG A 111 -38.95 -9.98 -53.22
C ARG A 111 -38.18 -8.68 -53.01
N THR A 112 -38.83 -7.54 -53.26
CA THR A 112 -38.23 -6.23 -52.98
C THR A 112 -38.16 -5.99 -51.46
N LEU A 113 -39.16 -6.47 -50.71
CA LEU A 113 -39.18 -6.43 -49.24
C LEU A 113 -38.15 -7.38 -48.63
N GLU A 114 -37.98 -8.58 -49.18
CA GLU A 114 -36.96 -9.57 -48.77
C GLU A 114 -35.56 -9.06 -49.10
N ALA A 115 -35.36 -8.47 -50.29
CA ALA A 115 -34.09 -7.87 -50.68
C ALA A 115 -33.75 -6.63 -49.85
N THR A 116 -34.74 -5.86 -49.42
CA THR A 116 -34.52 -4.72 -48.51
C THR A 116 -34.35 -5.20 -47.07
N SER A 117 -35.06 -6.23 -46.63
CA SER A 117 -34.89 -6.86 -45.31
C SER A 117 -33.49 -7.45 -45.16
N THR A 118 -33.01 -8.21 -46.14
CA THR A 118 -31.63 -8.74 -46.14
C THR A 118 -30.59 -7.62 -46.14
N ARG A 119 -30.86 -6.50 -46.84
CA ARG A 119 -29.94 -5.35 -46.86
C ARG A 119 -29.97 -4.55 -45.56
N VAL A 120 -31.12 -4.48 -44.88
CA VAL A 120 -31.26 -3.94 -43.52
C VAL A 120 -30.56 -4.84 -42.50
N GLU A 121 -30.65 -6.16 -42.64
CA GLU A 121 -29.92 -7.13 -41.81
C GLU A 121 -28.40 -7.06 -42.04
N GLU A 122 -27.95 -6.91 -43.29
CA GLU A 122 -26.54 -6.68 -43.63
C GLU A 122 -26.04 -5.34 -43.09
N LEU A 123 -26.86 -4.30 -43.14
CA LEU A 123 -26.55 -2.99 -42.54
C LEU A 123 -26.55 -3.05 -41.00
N GLN A 124 -27.48 -3.78 -40.39
CA GLN A 124 -27.49 -4.04 -38.94
C GLN A 124 -26.24 -4.81 -38.53
N LYS A 125 -25.84 -5.85 -39.27
CA LYS A 125 -24.56 -6.55 -39.06
C LYS A 125 -23.35 -5.66 -39.28
N ALA A 126 -23.38 -4.79 -40.30
CA ALA A 126 -22.30 -3.85 -40.55
C ALA A 126 -22.19 -2.78 -39.45
N LEU A 127 -23.32 -2.33 -38.90
CA LEU A 127 -23.40 -1.43 -37.73
C LEU A 127 -22.98 -2.13 -36.43
N GLU A 128 -23.32 -3.40 -36.24
CA GLU A 128 -22.84 -4.23 -35.12
C GLU A 128 -21.31 -4.45 -35.19
N VAL A 129 -20.74 -4.57 -36.39
CA VAL A 129 -19.29 -4.77 -36.60
C VAL A 129 -18.52 -3.43 -36.66
N ALA A 130 -19.18 -2.30 -36.92
CA ALA A 130 -18.53 -1.00 -37.05
C ALA A 130 -18.29 -0.29 -35.71
N ARG A 131 -17.04 -0.41 -35.23
CA ARG A 131 -16.28 0.55 -34.39
C ARG A 131 -16.81 0.94 -33.00
N LEU A 132 -18.05 0.65 -32.64
CA LEU A 132 -18.60 0.87 -31.30
C LEU A 132 -17.84 0.08 -30.24
N ASP A 133 -17.47 -1.17 -30.54
CA ASP A 133 -16.68 -2.01 -29.62
C ASP A 133 -15.29 -1.45 -29.32
N GLY A 134 -14.69 -0.72 -30.27
CA GLY A 134 -13.38 -0.10 -30.09
C GLY A 134 -13.43 1.10 -29.13
N GLU A 135 -14.42 1.98 -29.28
CA GLU A 135 -14.58 3.16 -28.41
C GLU A 135 -15.16 2.78 -27.05
N VAL A 136 -16.11 1.85 -27.00
CA VAL A 136 -16.65 1.29 -25.75
C VAL A 136 -15.56 0.53 -25.02
N GLY A 137 -14.72 -0.23 -25.72
CA GLY A 137 -13.55 -0.91 -25.13
C GLY A 137 -12.51 0.06 -24.55
N ARG A 138 -12.25 1.19 -25.24
CA ARG A 138 -11.39 2.27 -24.70
C ARG A 138 -11.98 2.92 -23.46
N ALA A 139 -13.27 3.23 -23.48
CA ALA A 139 -13.98 3.81 -22.33
C ALA A 139 -14.02 2.84 -21.14
N MET A 140 -14.27 1.55 -21.38
CA MET A 140 -14.27 0.49 -20.34
C MET A 140 -12.88 0.32 -19.71
N THR A 141 -11.81 0.31 -20.53
CA THR A 141 -10.43 0.25 -20.02
C THR A 141 -10.10 1.47 -19.15
N ALA A 142 -10.48 2.68 -19.59
CA ALA A 142 -10.28 3.91 -18.82
C ALA A 142 -11.04 3.91 -17.48
N VAL A 143 -12.27 3.37 -17.45
CA VAL A 143 -13.06 3.20 -16.22
C VAL A 143 -12.42 2.18 -15.27
N GLN A 144 -11.92 1.05 -15.79
CA GLN A 144 -11.19 0.05 -14.99
C GLN A 144 -9.89 0.61 -14.40
N ASP A 145 -9.15 1.42 -15.16
CA ASP A 145 -7.97 2.12 -14.67
C ASP A 145 -8.32 3.11 -13.55
N LEU A 146 -9.45 3.82 -13.69
CA LEU A 146 -9.97 4.74 -12.66
C LEU A 146 -10.37 3.99 -11.37
N GLU A 147 -11.06 2.86 -11.51
CA GLU A 147 -11.43 2.00 -10.38
C GLU A 147 -10.20 1.42 -9.69
N THR A 148 -9.19 1.00 -10.46
CA THR A 148 -7.95 0.44 -9.91
C THR A 148 -7.16 1.52 -9.16
N ALA A 149 -7.04 2.71 -9.72
CA ALA A 149 -6.43 3.87 -9.04
C ALA A 149 -7.20 4.24 -7.77
N SER A 150 -8.54 4.23 -7.80
CA SER A 150 -9.38 4.49 -6.64
C SER A 150 -9.23 3.45 -5.52
N ARG A 151 -9.08 2.16 -5.87
CA ARG A 151 -8.87 1.07 -4.87
C ARG A 151 -7.47 1.08 -4.26
N VAL A 152 -6.46 1.54 -5.00
CA VAL A 152 -5.08 1.70 -4.50
C VAL A 152 -4.94 2.96 -3.62
N ALA A 153 -5.79 3.96 -3.83
CA ALA A 153 -5.78 5.24 -3.12
C ALA A 153 -6.45 5.22 -1.72
N THR A 154 -6.18 4.22 -0.88
CA THR A 154 -6.53 4.28 0.56
C THR A 154 -5.55 5.12 1.39
N GLY A 155 -4.66 5.88 0.74
CA GLY A 155 -3.76 6.90 1.32
C GLY A 155 -3.96 8.28 0.67
N PRO A 156 -3.28 9.34 1.15
CA PRO A 156 -3.40 10.67 0.56
C PRO A 156 -3.02 10.59 -0.93
N LEU A 157 -4.01 10.84 -1.80
CA LEU A 157 -3.86 10.82 -3.26
C LEU A 157 -2.64 11.66 -3.65
N SER A 158 -1.63 11.00 -4.20
CA SER A 158 -0.47 11.67 -4.75
C SER A 158 -0.93 12.61 -5.87
N VAL A 159 -0.26 13.75 -6.06
CA VAL A 159 -0.52 14.68 -7.18
C VAL A 159 -0.49 13.95 -8.53
N PHE A 160 0.27 12.86 -8.62
CA PHE A 160 0.33 12.00 -9.79
C PHE A 160 -0.97 11.21 -10.03
N ASP A 161 -1.64 10.77 -8.97
CA ASP A 161 -2.91 10.03 -9.06
C ASP A 161 -4.06 10.95 -9.47
N ALA A 162 -4.06 12.20 -8.98
CA ALA A 162 -5.01 13.22 -9.41
C ALA A 162 -4.90 13.53 -10.91
N HIS A 163 -3.67 13.65 -11.43
CA HIS A 163 -3.44 13.84 -12.86
C HIS A 163 -3.88 12.63 -13.70
N ARG A 164 -3.69 11.41 -13.20
CA ARG A 164 -4.11 10.19 -13.89
C ARG A 164 -5.63 10.06 -13.97
N VAL A 165 -6.35 10.40 -12.88
CA VAL A 165 -7.82 10.45 -12.86
C VAL A 165 -8.34 11.52 -13.82
N GLN A 166 -7.72 12.71 -13.85
CA GLN A 166 -8.11 13.78 -14.77
C GLN A 166 -7.89 13.39 -16.24
N ALA A 167 -6.75 12.78 -16.58
CA ALA A 167 -6.47 12.30 -17.92
C ALA A 167 -7.46 11.20 -18.37
N GLY A 168 -7.86 10.31 -17.46
CA GLY A 168 -8.89 9.31 -17.74
C GLY A 168 -10.27 9.94 -18.04
N LEU A 169 -10.64 10.97 -17.30
CA LEU A 169 -11.89 11.72 -17.51
C LEU A 169 -11.91 12.44 -18.87
N GLU A 170 -10.81 13.06 -19.26
CA GLU A 170 -10.66 13.71 -20.58
C GLU A 170 -10.77 12.70 -21.73
N GLN A 171 -10.21 11.49 -21.57
CA GLN A 171 -10.35 10.41 -22.56
C GLN A 171 -11.79 9.93 -22.70
N VAL A 172 -12.51 9.75 -21.58
CA VAL A 172 -13.93 9.34 -21.61
C VAL A 172 -14.79 10.41 -22.28
N MET A 173 -14.58 11.69 -21.97
CA MET A 173 -15.28 12.79 -22.64
C MET A 173 -15.02 12.81 -24.16
N THR A 174 -13.76 12.63 -24.56
CA THR A 174 -13.37 12.59 -25.99
C THR A 174 -14.06 11.42 -26.71
N ALA A 175 -14.13 10.24 -26.07
CA ALA A 175 -14.82 9.08 -26.62
C ALA A 175 -16.33 9.30 -26.74
N MET A 176 -16.95 9.95 -25.74
CA MET A 176 -18.38 10.31 -25.78
C MET A 176 -18.70 11.30 -26.91
N GLU A 177 -17.86 12.31 -27.13
CA GLU A 177 -18.00 13.23 -28.25
C GLU A 177 -17.88 12.52 -29.61
N ALA A 178 -16.92 11.60 -29.75
CA ALA A 178 -16.74 10.82 -30.96
C ALA A 178 -17.97 9.94 -31.26
N LEU A 179 -18.50 9.25 -30.25
CA LEU A 179 -19.73 8.45 -30.35
C LEU A 179 -20.93 9.31 -30.73
N SER A 180 -21.07 10.50 -30.15
CA SER A 180 -22.16 11.42 -30.50
C SER A 180 -22.07 11.90 -31.95
N ARG A 181 -20.87 12.19 -32.45
CA ARG A 181 -20.67 12.58 -33.86
C ARG A 181 -21.01 11.44 -34.81
N GLN A 182 -20.51 10.23 -34.51
CA GLN A 182 -20.80 9.05 -35.31
C GLN A 182 -22.31 8.77 -35.39
N ARG A 183 -23.02 8.81 -34.26
CA ARG A 183 -24.47 8.59 -34.24
C ARG A 183 -25.24 9.63 -35.06
N ASN A 184 -24.79 10.89 -35.04
CA ASN A 184 -25.37 11.93 -35.89
C ASN A 184 -25.12 11.69 -37.39
N ASP A 185 -23.96 11.17 -37.76
CA ASP A 185 -23.65 10.81 -39.14
C ASP A 185 -24.45 9.60 -39.61
N ASP A 186 -24.67 8.60 -38.75
CA ASP A 186 -25.53 7.45 -39.04
C ASP A 186 -26.99 7.88 -39.27
N VAL A 187 -27.52 8.81 -38.45
CA VAL A 187 -28.86 9.37 -38.64
C VAL A 187 -28.95 10.13 -39.97
N ARG A 188 -27.91 10.88 -40.34
CA ARG A 188 -27.87 11.58 -41.65
C ARG A 188 -27.85 10.59 -42.82
N LEU A 189 -27.08 9.52 -42.69
CA LEU A 189 -27.01 8.46 -43.71
C LEU A 189 -28.36 7.75 -43.86
N MET A 190 -29.01 7.40 -42.75
CA MET A 190 -30.35 6.79 -42.75
C MET A 190 -31.38 7.71 -43.42
N ASN A 191 -31.35 9.01 -43.11
CA ASN A 191 -32.24 10.00 -43.71
C ASN A 191 -31.99 10.16 -45.22
N ALA A 192 -30.73 10.11 -45.67
CA ALA A 192 -30.39 10.14 -47.09
C ALA A 192 -30.92 8.89 -47.82
N TYR A 193 -30.78 7.70 -47.23
CA TYR A 193 -31.34 6.47 -47.79
C TYR A 193 -32.86 6.49 -47.87
N LEU A 194 -33.55 6.96 -46.82
CA LEU A 194 -35.00 7.11 -46.83
C LEU A 194 -35.45 8.07 -47.93
N ALA A 195 -34.75 9.20 -48.11
CA ALA A 195 -35.05 10.15 -49.17
C ALA A 195 -34.91 9.53 -50.56
N GLU A 196 -33.85 8.74 -50.79
CA GLU A 196 -33.65 8.02 -52.07
C GLU A 196 -34.72 6.94 -52.29
N PHE A 197 -35.09 6.20 -51.24
CA PHE A 197 -36.16 5.21 -51.29
C PHE A 197 -37.50 5.85 -51.67
N TYR A 198 -37.87 6.96 -51.02
CA TYR A 198 -39.09 7.70 -51.35
C TYR A 198 -39.07 8.25 -52.78
N ALA A 199 -37.91 8.66 -53.30
CA ALA A 199 -37.77 9.08 -54.69
C ALA A 199 -38.01 7.92 -55.66
N ARG A 200 -37.45 6.72 -55.40
CA ARG A 200 -37.68 5.53 -56.23
C ARG A 200 -39.13 5.07 -56.21
N VAL A 201 -39.75 5.01 -55.03
CA VAL A 201 -41.17 4.66 -54.90
C VAL A 201 -42.03 5.66 -55.68
N ARG A 202 -41.73 6.96 -55.60
CA ARG A 202 -42.42 7.99 -56.38
C ARG A 202 -42.27 7.79 -57.89
N ASP A 203 -41.07 7.47 -58.36
CA ASP A 203 -40.79 7.25 -59.80
C ASP A 203 -41.44 5.97 -60.34
N GLU A 204 -41.46 4.89 -59.55
CA GLU A 204 -42.16 3.64 -59.91
C GLU A 204 -43.67 3.83 -59.90
N MET A 205 -44.21 4.56 -58.93
CA MET A 205 -45.65 4.88 -58.88
C MET A 205 -46.09 5.76 -60.06
N ALA A 206 -45.22 6.64 -60.57
CA ALA A 206 -45.52 7.48 -61.74
C ALA A 206 -45.58 6.68 -63.06
N ARG A 207 -44.90 5.54 -63.16
CA ARG A 207 -44.84 4.72 -64.38
C ARG A 207 -46.08 3.86 -64.62
N ASP A 208 -46.95 3.75 -63.62
CA ASP A 208 -47.72 2.53 -63.44
C ASP A 208 -49.22 2.82 -63.20
N ALA A 209 -49.70 3.94 -63.76
CA ALA A 209 -51.05 4.48 -63.62
C ALA A 209 -52.05 3.83 -64.60
N SER A 210 -52.83 2.86 -64.10
CA SER A 210 -54.13 2.46 -64.69
C SER A 210 -55.22 2.48 -63.60
N ALA A 211 -56.48 2.67 -64.00
CA ALA A 211 -57.59 3.12 -63.15
C ALA A 211 -57.96 2.24 -61.94
N ALA A 212 -57.51 0.99 -61.85
CA ALA A 212 -57.71 0.16 -60.65
C ALA A 212 -56.80 0.57 -59.47
N LYS A 213 -55.74 1.34 -59.73
CA LYS A 213 -54.79 1.82 -58.72
C LYS A 213 -55.26 3.02 -57.93
N GLU A 214 -56.24 3.80 -58.38
CA GLU A 214 -56.65 5.02 -57.68
C GLU A 214 -57.27 4.77 -56.30
N ALA A 215 -58.00 3.66 -56.13
CA ALA A 215 -58.55 3.24 -54.84
C ALA A 215 -57.49 2.66 -53.90
N SER A 216 -56.52 1.89 -54.43
CA SER A 216 -55.37 1.42 -53.64
C SER A 216 -54.44 2.58 -53.26
N MET A 217 -54.30 3.57 -54.15
CA MET A 217 -53.56 4.81 -53.95
C MET A 217 -54.20 5.72 -52.91
N SER A 218 -55.53 5.82 -52.86
CA SER A 218 -56.19 6.61 -51.82
C SER A 218 -55.98 5.98 -50.44
N ASN A 219 -56.04 4.64 -50.35
CA ASN A 219 -55.75 3.90 -49.12
C ASN A 219 -54.27 4.01 -48.71
N LEU A 220 -53.32 3.83 -49.63
CA LEU A 220 -51.90 4.01 -49.34
C LEU A 220 -51.55 5.45 -48.96
N ARG A 221 -52.16 6.45 -49.61
CA ARG A 221 -51.99 7.87 -49.21
C ARG A 221 -52.55 8.14 -47.83
N LEU A 222 -53.67 7.51 -47.47
CA LEU A 222 -54.25 7.60 -46.13
C LEU A 222 -53.33 6.93 -45.10
N GLU A 223 -52.80 5.73 -45.37
CA GLU A 223 -51.86 5.03 -44.49
C GLU A 223 -50.54 5.79 -44.33
N VAL A 224 -49.96 6.30 -45.43
CA VAL A 224 -48.75 7.14 -45.38
C VAL A 224 -49.01 8.43 -44.61
N SER A 225 -50.18 9.05 -44.79
CA SER A 225 -50.59 10.22 -44.00
C SER A 225 -50.72 9.90 -42.51
N GLN A 226 -51.31 8.75 -42.16
CA GLN A 226 -51.45 8.31 -40.78
C GLN A 226 -50.10 7.97 -40.15
N LEU A 227 -49.23 7.25 -40.87
CA LEU A 227 -47.88 6.94 -40.42
C LEU A 227 -47.01 8.20 -40.29
N SER A 228 -47.14 9.16 -41.21
CA SER A 228 -46.44 10.45 -41.11
C SER A 228 -46.92 11.25 -39.90
N ALA A 229 -48.22 11.28 -39.63
CA ALA A 229 -48.77 11.94 -38.44
C ALA A 229 -48.36 11.22 -37.13
N GLN A 230 -48.28 9.90 -37.13
CA GLN A 230 -47.77 9.12 -36.00
C GLN A 230 -46.27 9.36 -35.78
N LEU A 231 -45.47 9.42 -36.84
CA LEU A 231 -44.05 9.76 -36.77
C LEU A 231 -43.83 11.19 -36.29
N GLU A 232 -44.60 12.16 -36.77
CA GLU A 232 -44.55 13.55 -36.29
C GLU A 232 -45.00 13.65 -34.83
N SER A 233 -46.00 12.87 -34.41
CA SER A 233 -46.42 12.79 -33.01
C SER A 233 -45.32 12.20 -32.14
N LEU A 234 -44.75 11.05 -32.50
CA LEU A 234 -43.67 10.38 -31.76
C LEU A 234 -42.42 11.24 -31.71
N ALA A 235 -41.99 11.81 -32.84
CA ALA A 235 -40.86 12.73 -32.89
C ALA A 235 -41.13 14.03 -32.11
N GLY A 236 -42.37 14.51 -32.10
CA GLY A 236 -42.77 15.73 -31.41
C GLY A 236 -42.83 15.58 -29.89
N THR A 237 -43.36 14.46 -29.39
CA THR A 237 -43.56 14.25 -27.94
C THR A 237 -42.41 13.50 -27.31
N GLU A 238 -42.00 12.36 -27.88
CA GLU A 238 -40.97 11.53 -27.26
C GLU A 238 -39.60 12.18 -27.39
N MET A 239 -39.29 12.81 -28.53
CA MET A 239 -37.98 13.45 -28.69
C MET A 239 -37.83 14.69 -27.79
N LYS A 240 -38.89 15.48 -27.59
CA LYS A 240 -38.88 16.59 -26.61
C LYS A 240 -38.78 16.10 -25.17
N GLU A 241 -39.41 14.98 -24.83
CA GLU A 241 -39.27 14.40 -23.49
C GLU A 241 -37.86 13.86 -23.27
N LEU A 242 -37.25 13.28 -24.30
CA LEU A 242 -35.87 12.78 -24.27
C LEU A 242 -34.87 13.94 -24.18
N GLU A 243 -35.08 15.03 -24.92
CA GLU A 243 -34.31 16.27 -24.79
C GLU A 243 -34.42 16.85 -23.37
N ALA A 244 -35.63 16.92 -22.81
CA ALA A 244 -35.84 17.41 -21.44
C ALA A 244 -35.12 16.54 -20.40
N ARG A 245 -35.15 15.21 -20.56
CA ARG A 245 -34.42 14.27 -19.69
C ARG A 245 -32.90 14.43 -19.84
N VAL A 246 -32.38 14.56 -21.06
CA VAL A 246 -30.94 14.77 -21.30
C VAL A 246 -30.48 16.09 -20.68
N VAL A 247 -31.26 17.17 -20.83
CA VAL A 247 -30.95 18.46 -20.20
C VAL A 247 -30.95 18.32 -18.68
N HIS A 248 -31.95 17.64 -18.10
CA HIS A 248 -32.02 17.42 -16.65
C HIS A 248 -30.83 16.61 -16.11
N GLU A 249 -30.48 15.49 -16.76
CA GLU A 249 -29.32 14.67 -16.38
C GLU A 249 -28.01 15.45 -16.53
N SER A 250 -27.88 16.28 -17.57
CA SER A 250 -26.69 17.13 -17.74
C SER A 250 -26.56 18.19 -16.64
N GLN A 251 -27.69 18.73 -16.15
CA GLN A 251 -27.71 19.66 -15.01
C GLN A 251 -27.29 18.96 -13.71
N LEU A 252 -27.85 17.78 -13.43
CA LEU A 252 -27.46 16.98 -12.26
C LEU A 252 -25.97 16.61 -12.28
N ALA A 253 -25.45 16.23 -13.46
CA ALA A 253 -24.02 15.94 -13.63
C ALA A 253 -23.15 17.19 -13.40
N ALA A 254 -23.59 18.37 -13.86
CA ALA A 254 -22.88 19.63 -13.65
C ALA A 254 -22.86 20.06 -12.17
N GLU A 255 -23.96 19.87 -11.45
CA GLU A 255 -24.07 20.12 -10.00
C GLU A 255 -23.18 19.17 -9.20
N ALA A 256 -23.19 17.87 -9.53
CA ALA A 256 -22.31 16.88 -8.91
C ALA A 256 -20.82 17.22 -9.15
N ALA A 257 -20.46 17.63 -10.38
CA ALA A 257 -19.12 18.06 -10.70
C ALA A 257 -18.70 19.33 -9.94
N ALA A 258 -19.62 20.28 -9.73
CA ALA A 258 -19.37 21.47 -8.92
C ALA A 258 -19.14 21.12 -7.44
N ALA A 259 -19.95 20.21 -6.88
CA ALA A 259 -19.78 19.73 -5.51
C ALA A 259 -18.42 19.03 -5.32
N CYS A 260 -18.02 18.15 -6.26
CA CYS A 260 -16.70 17.51 -6.24
C CYS A 260 -15.56 18.53 -6.30
N ARG A 261 -15.66 19.57 -7.15
CA ARG A 261 -14.65 20.63 -7.21
C ARG A 261 -14.53 21.40 -5.88
N SER A 262 -15.66 21.66 -5.21
CA SER A 262 -15.65 22.30 -3.88
C SER A 262 -14.95 21.44 -2.84
N GLN A 263 -15.25 20.14 -2.81
CA GLN A 263 -14.61 19.19 -1.89
C GLN A 263 -13.10 19.07 -2.15
N LEU A 264 -12.68 19.04 -3.41
CA LEU A 264 -11.26 19.04 -3.78
C LEU A 264 -10.55 20.33 -3.35
N ALA A 265 -11.20 21.49 -3.45
CA ALA A 265 -10.65 22.76 -2.97
C ALA A 265 -10.50 22.77 -1.43
N GLU A 266 -11.50 22.28 -0.70
CA GLU A 266 -11.43 22.13 0.77
C GLU A 266 -10.31 21.17 1.19
N PHE A 267 -10.22 20.02 0.51
CA PHE A 267 -9.14 19.05 0.73
C PHE A 267 -7.77 19.65 0.43
N GLY A 268 -7.61 20.38 -0.68
CA GLY A 268 -6.38 21.10 -1.02
C GLY A 268 -5.98 22.11 0.06
N GLY A 269 -6.95 22.86 0.61
CA GLY A 269 -6.72 23.75 1.74
C GLY A 269 -6.31 23.02 3.03
N ALA A 270 -6.87 21.84 3.29
CA ALA A 270 -6.48 21.01 4.43
C ALA A 270 -5.06 20.45 4.27
N VAL A 271 -4.69 20.00 3.07
CA VAL A 271 -3.32 19.54 2.76
C VAL A 271 -2.33 20.68 2.91
N ALA A 272 -2.63 21.88 2.40
CA ALA A 272 -1.75 23.05 2.56
C ALA A 272 -1.47 23.37 4.04
N ARG A 273 -2.52 23.40 4.88
CA ARG A 273 -2.37 23.59 6.34
C ARG A 273 -1.55 22.47 6.98
N ALA A 274 -1.75 21.22 6.58
CA ALA A 274 -0.97 20.09 7.08
C ALA A 274 0.51 20.20 6.68
N THR A 275 0.81 20.65 5.46
CA THR A 275 2.20 20.87 5.02
C THR A 275 2.87 22.03 5.75
N GLU A 276 2.14 23.12 6.04
CA GLU A 276 2.65 24.23 6.86
C GLU A 276 2.95 23.78 8.30
N LEU A 277 2.06 22.98 8.89
CA LEU A 277 2.30 22.35 10.19
C LEU A 277 3.51 21.42 10.16
N GLY A 278 3.65 20.61 9.11
CA GLY A 278 4.81 19.73 8.91
C GLY A 278 6.13 20.50 8.84
N ALA A 279 6.17 21.58 8.06
CA ALA A 279 7.35 22.45 7.98
C ALA A 279 7.68 23.10 9.34
N GLY A 280 6.66 23.48 10.12
CA GLY A 280 6.84 23.97 11.49
C GLY A 280 7.44 22.92 12.43
N VAL A 281 7.00 21.67 12.33
CA VAL A 281 7.55 20.54 13.10
C VAL A 281 9.00 20.26 12.72
N ASP A 282 9.34 20.29 11.42
CA ASP A 282 10.72 20.07 10.97
C ASP A 282 11.69 21.14 11.50
N VAL A 283 11.26 22.41 11.53
CA VAL A 283 12.06 23.49 12.13
C VAL A 283 12.23 23.26 13.64
N ARG A 284 11.18 22.83 14.35
CA ARG A 284 11.27 22.49 15.78
C ARG A 284 12.20 21.30 16.04
N LEU A 285 12.12 20.25 15.23
CA LEU A 285 12.99 19.07 15.32
C LEU A 285 14.46 19.44 15.11
N LYS A 286 14.76 20.29 14.12
CA LYS A 286 16.12 20.81 13.92
C LYS A 286 16.61 21.61 15.13
N GLY A 287 15.77 22.47 15.69
CA GLY A 287 16.09 23.21 16.91
C GLY A 287 16.41 22.27 18.09
N MET A 288 15.57 21.24 18.32
CA MET A 288 15.81 20.24 19.36
C MET A 288 17.10 19.45 19.13
N GLN A 289 17.44 19.13 17.88
CA GLN A 289 18.68 18.45 17.54
C GLN A 289 19.90 19.34 17.83
N GLU A 290 19.88 20.61 17.42
CA GLU A 290 20.95 21.56 17.73
C GLU A 290 21.12 21.73 19.25
N ASP A 291 20.04 21.78 20.01
CA ASP A 291 20.08 21.85 21.47
C ASP A 291 20.65 20.57 22.10
N ALA A 292 20.31 19.39 21.56
CA ALA A 292 20.89 18.12 21.99
C ALA A 292 22.39 18.05 21.71
N GLU A 293 22.84 18.52 20.54
CA GLU A 293 24.25 18.62 20.18
C GLU A 293 25.01 19.60 21.10
N ARG A 294 24.40 20.74 21.44
CA ARG A 294 24.96 21.70 22.41
C ARG A 294 25.11 21.09 23.80
N ARG A 295 24.12 20.30 24.26
CA ARG A 295 24.18 19.57 25.53
C ARG A 295 25.30 18.52 25.52
N ALA A 296 25.36 17.69 24.48
CA ALA A 296 26.44 16.70 24.32
C ALA A 296 27.84 17.36 24.33
N ALA A 297 27.98 18.53 23.68
CA ALA A 297 29.23 19.29 23.71
C ALA A 297 29.53 19.91 25.08
N ALA A 298 28.52 20.25 25.88
CA ALA A 298 28.70 20.68 27.26
C ALA A 298 29.14 19.50 28.14
N ASP A 299 28.47 18.36 28.04
CA ASP A 299 28.78 17.14 28.79
C ASP A 299 30.20 16.66 28.50
N ALA A 300 30.61 16.61 27.23
CA ALA A 300 31.98 16.26 26.84
C ALA A 300 33.03 17.21 27.47
N ARG A 301 32.72 18.52 27.57
CA ARG A 301 33.61 19.47 28.26
C ARG A 301 33.68 19.20 29.75
N THR A 302 32.56 18.86 30.40
CA THR A 302 32.57 18.49 31.82
C THR A 302 33.36 17.22 32.09
N GLU A 303 33.30 16.23 31.18
CA GLU A 303 34.06 14.99 31.29
C GLU A 303 35.57 15.24 31.18
N VAL A 304 36.00 16.06 30.21
CA VAL A 304 37.41 16.46 30.08
C VAL A 304 37.91 17.16 31.34
N LEU A 305 37.13 18.11 31.87
CA LEU A 305 37.48 18.80 33.12
C LEU A 305 37.57 17.83 34.30
N ALA A 306 36.67 16.85 34.40
CA ALA A 306 36.70 15.83 35.45
C ALA A 306 37.96 14.94 35.33
N GLN A 307 38.35 14.55 34.12
CA GLN A 307 39.57 13.78 33.87
C GLN A 307 40.84 14.58 34.22
N ASP A 308 40.88 15.87 33.88
CA ASP A 308 42.00 16.74 34.23
C ASP A 308 42.10 16.93 35.75
N LEU A 309 40.97 17.09 36.44
CA LEU A 309 40.93 17.13 37.90
C LEU A 309 41.48 15.84 38.53
N GLN A 310 41.09 14.68 38.00
CA GLN A 310 41.60 13.38 38.45
C GLN A 310 43.11 13.25 38.25
N ARG A 311 43.65 13.74 37.12
CA ARG A 311 45.09 13.76 36.85
C ARG A 311 45.83 14.68 37.83
N GLU A 312 45.29 15.86 38.11
CA GLU A 312 45.87 16.76 39.11
C GLU A 312 45.85 16.15 40.51
N VAL A 313 44.73 15.54 40.93
CA VAL A 313 44.64 14.82 42.21
C VAL A 313 45.66 13.69 42.30
N ALA A 314 45.82 12.90 41.22
CA ALA A 314 46.83 11.85 41.16
C ALA A 314 48.26 12.42 41.26
N ARG A 315 48.54 13.53 40.58
CA ARG A 315 49.83 14.24 40.68
C ARG A 315 50.08 14.74 42.10
N PHE A 316 49.08 15.36 42.75
CA PHE A 316 49.19 15.81 44.13
C PHE A 316 49.45 14.66 45.09
N ARG A 317 48.85 13.48 44.88
CA ARG A 317 49.14 12.28 45.67
C ARG A 317 50.61 11.85 45.57
N VAL A 318 51.21 11.91 44.37
CA VAL A 318 52.64 11.61 44.18
C VAL A 318 53.51 12.66 44.87
N GLU A 319 53.23 13.95 44.67
CA GLU A 319 53.99 15.04 45.31
C GLU A 319 53.89 14.98 46.85
N LEU A 320 52.73 14.61 47.41
CA LEU A 320 52.54 14.38 48.85
C LEU A 320 53.35 13.19 49.36
N ALA A 321 53.38 12.08 48.61
CA ALA A 321 54.17 10.91 48.96
C ALA A 321 55.68 11.22 48.96
N GLU A 322 56.15 11.99 47.97
CA GLU A 322 57.54 12.45 47.88
C GLU A 322 57.90 13.40 49.04
N LEU A 323 57.02 14.35 49.37
CA LEU A 323 57.20 15.24 50.52
C LEU A 323 57.22 14.48 51.86
N ALA A 324 56.35 13.48 52.02
CA ALA A 324 56.33 12.61 53.19
C ALA A 324 57.62 11.78 53.33
N ALA A 325 58.18 11.31 52.20
CA ALA A 325 59.45 10.58 52.20
C ALA A 325 60.68 11.47 52.47
N GLY A 326 60.64 12.74 52.05
CA GLY A 326 61.76 13.68 52.20
C GLY A 326 61.77 14.53 53.48
N SER A 327 60.64 14.68 54.17
CA SER A 327 60.51 15.62 55.29
C SER A 327 60.67 14.95 56.66
N ARG A 328 61.88 15.03 57.23
CA ARG A 328 62.10 14.79 58.67
C ARG A 328 61.76 16.00 59.55
N GLY A 329 61.10 17.06 59.06
CA GLY A 329 60.93 18.27 59.90
C GLY A 329 60.04 19.42 59.44
N GLY A 330 59.12 19.29 58.49
CA GLY A 330 58.25 20.42 58.13
C GLY A 330 56.91 20.03 57.51
N GLY A 331 55.87 19.89 58.34
CA GLY A 331 54.49 19.61 57.90
C GLY A 331 53.73 20.83 57.34
N THR A 332 54.24 22.05 57.55
CA THR A 332 53.53 23.30 57.24
C THR A 332 53.42 23.60 55.75
N VAL A 333 54.34 23.11 54.91
CA VAL A 333 54.34 23.39 53.47
C VAL A 333 53.29 22.57 52.71
N ALA A 334 53.06 21.32 53.12
CA ALA A 334 52.05 20.46 52.53
C ALA A 334 50.63 20.93 52.87
N GLU A 335 50.39 21.35 54.12
CA GLU A 335 49.11 21.93 54.55
C GLU A 335 48.79 23.24 53.80
N ALA A 336 49.78 24.12 53.63
CA ALA A 336 49.60 25.37 52.88
C ALA A 336 49.22 25.11 51.40
N ARG A 337 49.82 24.09 50.76
CA ARG A 337 49.46 23.68 49.39
C ARG A 337 48.07 23.07 49.30
N LEU A 338 47.69 22.20 50.25
CA LEU A 338 46.34 21.63 50.32
C LEU A 338 45.26 22.70 50.50
N MET A 339 45.52 23.69 51.37
CA MET A 339 44.60 24.82 51.55
C MET A 339 44.47 25.67 50.29
N LYS A 340 45.56 25.82 49.52
CA LYS A 340 45.53 26.53 48.23
C LYS A 340 44.68 25.79 47.19
N VAL A 341 44.89 24.48 47.01
CA VAL A 341 44.10 23.66 46.07
C VAL A 341 42.61 23.65 46.46
N ARG A 342 42.32 23.59 47.77
CA ARG A 342 40.94 23.70 48.28
C ARG A 342 40.31 25.04 47.89
N ALA A 343 41.01 26.15 48.09
CA ALA A 343 40.50 27.47 47.75
C ALA A 343 40.27 27.62 46.24
N GLU A 344 41.13 27.03 45.41
CA GLU A 344 40.97 27.01 43.94
C GLU A 344 39.74 26.20 43.51
N LEU A 345 39.51 25.02 44.12
CA LEU A 345 38.31 24.21 43.88
C LEU A 345 37.03 24.89 44.33
N GLU A 346 37.01 25.49 45.53
CA GLU A 346 35.86 26.25 46.04
C GLU A 346 35.54 27.43 45.11
N ALA A 347 36.55 28.17 44.63
CA ALA A 347 36.37 29.25 43.67
C ALA A 347 35.82 28.76 42.32
N GLN A 348 36.23 27.59 41.85
CA GLN A 348 35.74 26.99 40.61
C GLN A 348 34.28 26.55 40.72
N ILE A 349 33.89 25.94 41.84
CA ILE A 349 32.50 25.57 42.14
C ILE A 349 31.61 26.83 42.19
N ASP A 350 32.07 27.87 42.90
CA ASP A 350 31.37 29.15 42.97
C ASP A 350 31.19 29.79 41.59
N TRP A 351 32.21 29.71 40.72
CA TRP A 351 32.13 30.22 39.36
C TRP A 351 31.09 29.45 38.53
N GLN A 352 31.09 28.11 38.58
CA GLN A 352 30.11 27.27 37.88
C GLN A 352 28.69 27.52 38.38
N ALA A 353 28.49 27.66 39.70
CA ALA A 353 27.19 27.97 40.28
C ALA A 353 26.65 29.34 39.81
N ARG A 354 27.53 30.36 39.69
CA ARG A 354 27.16 31.68 39.15
C ARG A 354 26.82 31.61 37.66
N ASP A 355 27.56 30.85 36.87
CA ASP A 355 27.31 30.72 35.43
C ASP A 355 25.99 30.00 35.14
N ALA A 356 25.73 28.91 35.86
CA ALA A 356 24.45 28.20 35.87
C ALA A 356 23.28 29.13 36.26
N SER A 357 23.47 29.98 37.28
CA SER A 357 22.47 30.95 37.71
C SER A 357 22.18 31.99 36.62
N ARG A 358 23.20 32.48 35.90
CA ARG A 358 23.01 33.40 34.76
C ARG A 358 22.22 32.77 33.63
N HIS A 359 22.49 31.51 33.30
CA HIS A 359 21.76 30.80 32.24
C HIS A 359 20.28 30.61 32.63
N LEU A 360 20.01 30.30 33.91
CA LEU A 360 18.64 30.25 34.43
C LEU A 360 17.95 31.61 34.35
N GLU A 361 18.61 32.71 34.70
CA GLU A 361 18.06 34.05 34.56
C GLU A 361 17.73 34.41 33.10
N THR A 362 18.60 34.02 32.15
CA THR A 362 18.33 34.19 30.72
C THR A 362 17.11 33.41 30.27
N LEU A 363 17.03 32.11 30.60
CA LEU A 363 15.86 31.27 30.28
C LEU A 363 14.58 31.81 30.91
N GLU A 364 14.62 32.27 32.16
CA GLU A 364 13.47 32.88 32.82
C GLU A 364 13.02 34.18 32.13
N SER A 365 13.96 34.95 31.58
CA SER A 365 13.65 36.16 30.81
C SER A 365 12.99 35.84 29.46
N GLU A 366 13.45 34.78 28.78
CA GLU A 366 12.89 34.30 27.52
C GLU A 366 11.48 33.73 27.70
N VAL A 367 11.27 32.92 28.75
CA VAL A 367 9.93 32.42 29.11
C VAL A 367 8.98 33.56 29.43
N ARG A 368 9.45 34.61 30.11
CA ARG A 368 8.66 35.83 30.36
C ARG A 368 8.30 36.54 29.05
N ALA A 369 9.24 36.68 28.12
CA ALA A 369 8.99 37.28 26.81
C ALA A 369 7.99 36.46 25.97
N LEU A 370 8.09 35.13 26.00
CA LEU A 370 7.16 34.23 25.32
C LEU A 370 5.75 34.34 25.89
N ARG A 371 5.61 34.40 27.22
CA ARG A 371 4.30 34.62 27.88
C ARG A 371 3.68 35.97 27.51
N GLN A 372 4.48 37.03 27.43
CA GLN A 372 4.00 38.34 26.97
C GLN A 372 3.49 38.28 25.54
N ARG A 373 4.23 37.64 24.63
CA ARG A 373 3.79 37.43 23.24
C ARG A 373 2.53 36.58 23.13
N ASP A 374 2.40 35.51 23.91
CA ASP A 374 1.19 34.68 23.95
C ASP A 374 -0.02 35.50 24.45
N GLN A 375 0.18 36.35 25.45
CA GLN A 375 -0.85 37.25 25.97
C GLN A 375 -1.26 38.33 24.94
N GLU A 376 -0.31 38.88 24.19
CA GLU A 376 -0.57 39.79 23.06
C GLU A 376 -1.35 39.07 21.94
N LEU A 377 -0.93 37.86 21.55
CA LEU A 377 -1.60 37.06 20.51
C LEU A 377 -3.00 36.63 20.92
N ALA A 378 -3.20 36.20 22.17
CA ALA A 378 -4.51 35.86 22.71
C ALA A 378 -5.46 37.07 22.75
N SER A 379 -4.93 38.29 22.90
CA SER A 379 -5.75 39.52 22.80
C SER A 379 -6.10 39.90 21.34
N ALA A 380 -5.29 39.48 20.37
CA ALA A 380 -5.45 39.81 18.95
C ALA A 380 -6.26 38.75 18.17
N ALA A 381 -6.16 37.48 18.53
CA ALA A 381 -6.81 36.36 17.86
C ALA A 381 -7.70 35.61 18.85
N GLY A 382 -9.02 35.72 18.70
CA GLY A 382 -10.03 35.15 19.60
C GLY A 382 -10.08 33.62 19.68
N ASP A 383 -9.07 32.90 19.17
CA ASP A 383 -8.98 31.44 19.25
C ASP A 383 -7.52 30.97 19.28
N ALA A 384 -6.91 31.01 20.48
CA ALA A 384 -5.47 30.75 20.71
C ALA A 384 -5.21 29.50 21.59
N GLY A 385 -6.10 28.50 21.55
CA GLY A 385 -6.01 27.31 22.41
C GLY A 385 -4.73 26.48 22.25
N LEU A 386 -4.16 26.44 21.04
CA LEU A 386 -2.98 25.62 20.72
C LEU A 386 -1.65 26.21 21.22
N VAL A 387 -1.46 27.53 21.10
CA VAL A 387 -0.20 28.19 21.51
C VAL A 387 -0.05 28.17 23.04
N ARG A 388 -1.17 28.31 23.75
CA ARG A 388 -1.21 28.26 25.21
C ARG A 388 -0.70 26.92 25.77
N GLY A 389 -1.03 25.81 25.12
CA GLY A 389 -0.57 24.48 25.52
C GLY A 389 0.95 24.31 25.43
N ASP A 390 1.55 24.80 24.34
CA ASP A 390 3.01 24.77 24.13
C ASP A 390 3.74 25.63 25.18
N VAL A 391 3.23 26.82 25.50
CA VAL A 391 3.82 27.69 26.52
C VAL A 391 3.72 27.08 27.92
N GLU A 392 2.58 26.48 28.28
CA GLU A 392 2.41 25.77 29.55
C GLU A 392 3.32 24.54 29.68
N GLN A 393 3.63 23.87 28.57
CA GLN A 393 4.58 22.77 28.53
C GLN A 393 6.01 23.25 28.78
N VAL A 394 6.47 24.29 28.06
CA VAL A 394 7.81 24.87 28.26
C VAL A 394 8.01 25.35 29.70
N VAL A 395 6.97 25.95 30.30
CA VAL A 395 7.01 26.37 31.71
C VAL A 395 7.21 25.18 32.65
N ARG A 396 6.53 24.06 32.40
CA ARG A 396 6.71 22.83 33.18
C ARG A 396 8.10 22.27 33.01
N ASP A 397 8.63 22.22 31.79
CA ASP A 397 9.96 21.70 31.50
C ASP A 397 11.05 22.54 32.18
N VAL A 398 10.93 23.87 32.19
CA VAL A 398 11.85 24.76 32.91
C VAL A 398 11.79 24.55 34.43
N ALA A 399 10.61 24.28 34.99
CA ALA A 399 10.47 23.97 36.41
C ALA A 399 11.12 22.63 36.78
N VAL A 400 11.01 21.62 35.90
CA VAL A 400 11.68 20.32 36.05
C VAL A 400 13.21 20.51 36.01
N LEU A 401 13.72 21.22 35.00
CA LEU A 401 15.16 21.50 34.87
C LEU A 401 15.71 22.21 36.11
N ARG A 402 14.97 23.17 36.69
CA ARG A 402 15.37 23.82 37.95
C ARG A 402 15.47 22.83 39.11
N GLY A 403 14.53 21.90 39.20
CA GLY A 403 14.54 20.84 40.21
C GLY A 403 15.73 19.89 40.05
N GLU A 404 16.05 19.52 38.81
CA GLU A 404 17.20 18.68 38.48
C GLU A 404 18.53 19.37 38.79
N MET A 405 18.69 20.64 38.39
CA MET A 405 19.89 21.43 38.69
C MET A 405 20.11 21.62 40.20
N ALA A 406 19.04 21.83 40.97
CA ALA A 406 19.14 21.92 42.42
C ALA A 406 19.60 20.58 43.04
N ARG A 407 19.15 19.44 42.50
CA ARG A 407 19.58 18.12 42.96
C ARG A 407 21.04 17.85 42.61
N THR A 408 21.48 18.17 41.39
CA THR A 408 22.88 17.96 40.98
C THR A 408 23.84 18.85 41.77
N ASP A 409 23.48 20.09 42.10
CA ASP A 409 24.28 20.94 43.00
C ASP A 409 24.43 20.32 44.40
N VAL A 410 23.34 19.79 44.98
CA VAL A 410 23.39 19.09 46.27
C VAL A 410 24.27 17.83 46.17
N GLU A 411 24.10 17.01 45.14
CA GLU A 411 24.90 15.80 44.94
C GLU A 411 26.40 16.10 44.73
N LEU A 412 26.74 17.16 44.00
CA LEU A 412 28.12 17.59 43.80
C LEU A 412 28.74 18.04 45.12
N ARG A 413 28.02 18.83 45.93
CA ARG A 413 28.48 19.23 47.27
C ARG A 413 28.69 18.03 48.18
N ASP A 414 27.79 17.05 48.15
CA ASP A 414 27.91 15.83 48.93
C ASP A 414 29.13 15.01 48.48
N ARG A 415 29.38 14.87 47.17
CA ARG A 415 30.58 14.19 46.65
C ARG A 415 31.87 14.89 47.06
N VAL A 416 31.90 16.22 47.01
CA VAL A 416 33.06 17.01 47.47
C VAL A 416 33.29 16.79 48.97
N ALA A 417 32.23 16.85 49.79
CA ALA A 417 32.32 16.60 51.22
C ALA A 417 32.80 15.17 51.54
N GLN A 418 32.31 14.15 50.82
CA GLN A 418 32.78 12.77 50.95
C GLN A 418 34.24 12.61 50.55
N GLY A 419 34.66 13.24 49.44
CA GLY A 419 36.06 13.25 49.00
C GLY A 419 36.98 13.91 50.04
N GLU A 420 36.54 15.01 50.64
CA GLU A 420 37.27 15.67 51.73
C GLU A 420 37.41 14.77 52.96
N GLN A 421 36.32 14.10 53.37
CA GLN A 421 36.36 13.16 54.50
C GLN A 421 37.28 11.97 54.23
N ALA A 422 37.25 11.41 53.01
CA ALA A 422 38.12 10.32 52.59
C ALA A 422 39.59 10.73 52.61
N LEU A 423 39.93 11.90 52.05
CA LEU A 423 41.30 12.44 52.10
C LEU A 423 41.77 12.69 53.54
N ARG A 424 40.91 13.22 54.41
CA ARG A 424 41.23 13.38 55.85
C ARG A 424 41.43 12.05 56.56
N ALA A 425 40.74 10.99 56.14
CA ALA A 425 40.96 9.65 56.68
C ALA A 425 42.30 9.07 56.18
N GLU A 426 42.61 9.22 54.89
CA GLU A 426 43.89 8.80 54.30
C GLU A 426 45.08 9.51 54.94
N ILE A 427 45.00 10.84 55.14
CA ILE A 427 46.05 11.62 55.82
C ILE A 427 46.26 11.11 57.25
N ARG A 428 45.18 10.85 58.00
CA ARG A 428 45.28 10.31 59.37
C ARG A 428 45.89 8.91 59.39
N ALA A 429 45.52 8.05 58.44
CA ALA A 429 46.11 6.72 58.30
C ALA A 429 47.62 6.78 57.98
N ALA A 430 48.02 7.66 57.05
CA ALA A 430 49.42 7.90 56.71
C ALA A 430 50.22 8.45 57.90
N GLN A 431 49.66 9.41 58.65
CA GLN A 431 50.26 9.91 59.89
C GLN A 431 50.45 8.81 60.93
N GLY A 432 49.47 7.90 61.07
CA GLY A 432 49.57 6.72 61.95
C GLY A 432 50.74 5.82 61.57
N LEU A 433 50.88 5.47 60.28
CA LEU A 433 51.99 4.66 59.79
C LEU A 433 53.36 5.33 60.01
N VAL A 434 53.45 6.64 59.83
CA VAL A 434 54.70 7.39 60.08
C VAL A 434 55.07 7.36 61.57
N LEU A 435 54.08 7.49 62.47
CA LEU A 435 54.31 7.39 63.91
C LEU A 435 54.71 5.97 64.32
N GLU A 436 54.05 4.94 63.80
CA GLU A 436 54.43 3.54 64.03
C GLU A 436 55.85 3.25 63.55
N LEU A 437 56.23 3.73 62.35
CA LEU A 437 57.58 3.57 61.83
C LEU A 437 58.62 4.31 62.69
N ALA A 438 58.29 5.53 63.13
CA ALA A 438 59.15 6.29 64.04
C ALA A 438 59.34 5.58 65.39
N GLU A 439 58.30 4.91 65.89
CA GLU A 439 58.34 4.13 67.13
C GLU A 439 59.11 2.82 66.95
N GLN A 440 58.95 2.12 65.83
CA GLN A 440 59.79 0.97 65.45
C GLN A 440 61.27 1.35 65.38
N LEU A 441 61.59 2.52 64.81
CA LEU A 441 62.96 3.04 64.76
C LEU A 441 63.51 3.44 66.13
N ARG A 442 62.66 3.88 67.08
CA ARG A 442 63.05 4.17 68.46
C ARG A 442 63.25 2.92 69.31
N THR A 443 62.42 1.90 69.09
CA THR A 443 62.41 0.65 69.86
C THR A 443 63.39 -0.39 69.33
N GLN A 444 63.82 -0.30 68.06
CA GLN A 444 64.91 -1.13 67.57
C GLN A 444 66.22 -0.76 68.30
N PRO A 445 66.83 -1.70 69.05
CA PRO A 445 68.13 -1.47 69.66
C PRO A 445 69.14 -1.19 68.54
N ARG A 446 69.88 -0.08 68.66
CA ARG A 446 70.88 0.42 67.70
C ARG A 446 71.50 -0.72 66.90
N MET A 447 71.01 -0.91 65.68
CA MET A 447 71.67 -1.81 64.73
C MET A 447 73.11 -1.28 64.56
N PRO A 448 74.14 -2.13 64.73
CA PRO A 448 75.51 -1.70 64.58
C PRO A 448 75.70 -1.16 63.15
N ALA A 449 76.40 -0.02 63.06
CA ALA A 449 76.58 0.76 61.83
C ALA A 449 77.11 -0.04 60.63
N SER A 450 77.65 -1.24 60.86
CA SER A 450 78.14 -2.17 59.84
C SER A 450 77.06 -2.73 58.91
N ARG A 451 75.78 -2.84 59.33
CA ARG A 451 74.71 -3.38 58.45
C ARG A 451 74.03 -2.34 57.54
N LEU A 452 74.24 -1.05 57.77
CA LEU A 452 73.64 0.02 56.96
C LEU A 452 74.42 0.28 55.65
N ALA A 453 75.65 -0.24 55.52
CA ALA A 453 76.45 -0.15 54.31
C ALA A 453 76.11 -1.22 53.25
N GLU A 454 75.47 -2.33 53.64
CA GLU A 454 75.13 -3.44 52.71
C GLU A 454 73.78 -3.25 51.99
N LEU A 455 72.97 -2.27 52.40
CA LEU A 455 71.62 -2.04 51.83
C LEU A 455 71.54 -0.84 50.86
N ALA A 456 72.66 -0.19 50.53
CA ALA A 456 72.69 0.77 49.45
C ALA A 456 72.66 0.01 48.09
N PRO A 457 71.62 0.15 47.25
CA PRO A 457 71.54 -0.59 46.00
C PRO A 457 72.59 -0.08 45.02
N GLY A 458 73.56 -0.93 44.72
CA GLY A 458 74.46 -0.76 43.60
C GLY A 458 73.68 -0.77 42.29
N ALA A 459 73.82 0.31 41.52
CA ALA A 459 73.49 0.34 40.10
C ALA A 459 74.32 -0.73 39.38
N GLY A 460 73.68 -1.78 38.87
CA GLY A 460 74.37 -2.72 37.99
C GLY A 460 73.68 -4.08 37.83
N ALA A 461 73.42 -4.42 36.57
CA ALA A 461 73.14 -5.74 36.02
C ALA A 461 71.72 -6.32 36.22
N ALA A 462 70.98 -6.31 35.11
CA ALA A 462 69.79 -7.11 34.89
C ALA A 462 70.08 -8.62 34.98
N PRO A 463 69.22 -9.43 35.63
CA PRO A 463 69.27 -10.87 35.51
C PRO A 463 68.27 -11.37 34.47
N LEU A 464 68.80 -12.17 33.55
CA LEU A 464 68.08 -13.07 32.65
C LEU A 464 67.16 -14.02 33.45
N LEU A 465 65.85 -13.93 33.24
CA LEU A 465 64.90 -14.95 33.68
C LEU A 465 64.72 -16.00 32.58
N ARG A 466 65.37 -17.13 32.83
CA ARG A 466 65.26 -18.41 32.12
C ARG A 466 64.33 -19.31 32.95
N GLY A 467 63.34 -19.92 32.31
CA GLY A 467 62.65 -21.11 32.84
C GLY A 467 61.14 -20.95 33.05
N VAL A 468 60.36 -21.10 31.97
CA VAL A 468 58.97 -21.55 32.04
C VAL A 468 58.91 -22.90 31.34
N GLY A 469 58.30 -23.86 32.04
CA GLY A 469 58.43 -25.29 31.82
C GLY A 469 57.82 -25.84 30.54
N ASP A 470 58.36 -27.00 30.18
CA ASP A 470 57.90 -27.90 29.15
C ASP A 470 56.42 -28.29 29.35
N ALA A 471 55.58 -27.93 28.38
CA ALA A 471 54.25 -28.49 28.22
C ALA A 471 54.34 -29.73 27.31
N PRO A 472 53.69 -30.85 27.65
CA PRO A 472 53.77 -32.07 26.86
C PRO A 472 53.06 -31.91 25.52
N ALA A 473 53.81 -32.19 24.45
CA ALA A 473 53.30 -32.39 23.11
C ALA A 473 52.46 -33.68 23.03
N GLY A 474 51.39 -33.64 22.23
CA GLY A 474 50.86 -34.84 21.58
C GLY A 474 49.51 -35.35 22.07
N GLY A 475 48.44 -34.80 21.50
CA GLY A 475 47.10 -35.37 21.58
C GLY A 475 46.22 -34.78 20.48
N ARG A 476 46.42 -35.24 19.23
CA ARG A 476 45.61 -34.86 18.07
C ARG A 476 44.27 -35.61 18.19
N PRO A 477 43.13 -34.93 18.41
CA PRO A 477 41.85 -35.63 18.52
C PRO A 477 41.42 -36.15 17.14
N PRO A 478 40.68 -37.28 17.10
CA PRO A 478 40.24 -37.89 15.86
C PRO A 478 39.30 -36.94 15.11
N ARG A 479 39.60 -36.77 13.83
CA ARG A 479 38.87 -35.95 12.86
C ARG A 479 37.59 -36.70 12.44
N GLY A 480 36.66 -36.87 13.38
CA GLY A 480 35.28 -37.26 13.11
C GLY A 480 34.47 -36.01 12.78
N ALA A 481 33.61 -36.10 11.78
CA ALA A 481 32.75 -35.02 11.28
C ALA A 481 31.67 -34.61 12.30
N HIS A 482 32.07 -34.04 13.43
CA HIS A 482 31.16 -33.35 14.33
C HIS A 482 30.82 -32.00 13.71
N GLU A 483 29.58 -31.86 13.26
CA GLU A 483 28.98 -30.54 13.12
C GLU A 483 29.22 -29.76 14.41
N PRO A 484 29.67 -28.49 14.34
CA PRO A 484 29.86 -27.68 15.52
C PRO A 484 28.51 -27.55 16.21
N ALA A 485 28.35 -28.20 17.37
CA ALA A 485 27.11 -28.17 18.13
C ALA A 485 26.65 -26.72 18.31
N GLU A 486 25.49 -26.40 17.73
CA GLU A 486 24.80 -25.14 17.96
C GLU A 486 24.54 -25.00 19.47
N GLN A 487 24.86 -23.84 20.03
CA GLN A 487 24.70 -23.60 21.45
C GLN A 487 23.52 -22.67 21.67
N ASP A 488 22.48 -23.19 22.32
CA ASP A 488 21.36 -22.36 22.79
C ASP A 488 21.87 -21.40 23.88
N VAL A 489 21.76 -20.10 23.64
CA VAL A 489 22.25 -19.04 24.53
C VAL A 489 21.24 -17.90 24.64
N GLY A 490 21.06 -17.41 25.86
CA GLY A 490 20.27 -16.20 26.13
C GLY A 490 18.80 -16.49 26.46
N THR A 491 18.05 -15.40 26.68
CA THR A 491 16.66 -15.44 27.12
C THR A 491 15.78 -14.75 26.09
N LEU A 492 14.67 -15.39 25.72
CA LEU A 492 13.64 -14.83 24.85
C LEU A 492 12.53 -14.18 25.67
N LEU A 493 12.07 -13.01 25.23
CA LEU A 493 11.00 -12.22 25.81
C LEU A 493 10.03 -11.83 24.68
N ALA A 494 8.77 -12.26 24.77
CA ALA A 494 7.72 -11.77 23.88
C ALA A 494 7.25 -10.40 24.41
N LEU A 495 7.41 -9.34 23.60
CA LEU A 495 7.05 -7.97 24.00
C LEU A 495 5.64 -7.59 23.54
N SER A 496 5.23 -8.08 22.37
CA SER A 496 3.90 -7.87 21.78
C SER A 496 3.55 -9.01 20.83
N ASP A 497 2.37 -8.95 20.21
CA ASP A 497 1.89 -10.01 19.31
C ASP A 497 2.78 -10.24 18.09
N SER A 498 3.53 -9.23 17.69
CA SER A 498 4.42 -9.25 16.52
C SER A 498 5.89 -9.06 16.84
N ILE A 499 6.25 -8.79 18.10
CA ILE A 499 7.62 -8.43 18.49
C ILE A 499 8.19 -9.44 19.50
N VAL A 500 9.31 -10.04 19.12
CA VAL A 500 10.11 -10.92 19.97
C VAL A 500 11.47 -10.29 20.21
N GLU A 501 11.89 -10.26 21.48
CA GLU A 501 13.20 -9.79 21.92
C GLU A 501 14.04 -10.96 22.45
N TRP A 502 15.29 -11.05 22.01
CA TRP A 502 16.25 -12.06 22.43
C TRP A 502 17.48 -11.38 23.04
N ARG A 503 17.71 -11.65 24.33
CA ARG A 503 18.83 -11.10 25.10
C ARG A 503 19.96 -12.10 25.17
N VAL A 504 21.12 -11.73 24.63
CA VAL A 504 22.28 -12.60 24.47
C VAL A 504 23.44 -12.07 25.32
N PRO A 505 23.78 -12.74 26.44
CA PRO A 505 24.88 -12.29 27.30
C PRO A 505 26.25 -12.65 26.71
N GLY A 506 27.27 -11.85 27.06
CA GLY A 506 28.68 -12.20 26.83
C GLY A 506 29.13 -12.23 25.36
N VAL A 507 28.43 -11.54 24.46
CA VAL A 507 28.74 -11.51 23.02
C VAL A 507 30.12 -10.92 22.76
N ARG A 508 30.48 -9.81 23.42
CA ARG A 508 31.81 -9.17 23.31
C ARG A 508 32.93 -10.12 23.73
N ALA A 509 32.75 -10.79 24.87
CA ALA A 509 33.76 -11.72 25.40
C ALA A 509 34.01 -12.88 24.42
N ARG A 510 32.95 -13.42 23.82
CA ARG A 510 33.06 -14.47 22.80
C ARG A 510 33.73 -14.00 21.52
N ALA A 511 33.36 -12.83 21.02
CA ALA A 511 33.99 -12.26 19.84
C ALA A 511 35.50 -12.05 20.05
N ARG A 512 35.90 -11.52 21.21
CA ARG A 512 37.31 -11.37 21.59
C ARG A 512 38.05 -12.69 21.75
N ALA A 513 37.36 -13.74 22.18
CA ALA A 513 37.92 -15.09 22.25
C ALA A 513 38.08 -15.76 20.87
N GLY A 514 37.65 -15.11 19.78
CA GLY A 514 37.72 -15.68 18.43
C GLY A 514 36.66 -16.76 18.18
N ASP A 515 35.59 -16.83 18.97
CA ASP A 515 34.55 -17.84 18.78
C ASP A 515 33.70 -17.51 17.54
N THR A 516 33.82 -18.34 16.52
CA THR A 516 33.12 -18.18 15.23
C THR A 516 31.79 -18.95 15.17
N ARG A 517 31.41 -19.65 16.24
CA ARG A 517 30.17 -20.41 16.29
C ARG A 517 28.96 -19.49 16.38
N ALA A 518 27.84 -19.95 15.84
CA ALA A 518 26.56 -19.27 15.97
C ALA A 518 26.08 -19.35 17.42
N LEU A 519 25.59 -18.23 17.93
CA LEU A 519 24.71 -18.19 19.09
C LEU A 519 23.30 -18.42 18.56
N VAL A 520 22.56 -19.35 19.15
CA VAL A 520 21.21 -19.70 18.69
C VAL A 520 20.23 -19.45 19.82
N SER A 521 19.06 -18.89 19.50
CA SER A 521 17.99 -18.75 20.48
C SER A 521 17.31 -20.10 20.71
N ALA A 522 16.69 -20.27 21.87
CA ALA A 522 15.70 -21.34 22.04
C ALA A 522 14.61 -21.24 20.94
N PRO A 523 13.99 -22.34 20.53
CA PRO A 523 12.88 -22.31 19.58
C PRO A 523 11.69 -21.54 20.18
N PHE A 524 11.05 -20.71 19.37
CA PHE A 524 9.88 -19.92 19.79
C PHE A 524 8.84 -19.80 18.70
N THR A 525 7.61 -19.54 19.11
CA THR A 525 6.50 -19.22 18.22
C THR A 525 6.19 -17.74 18.38
N ALA A 526 6.20 -16.96 17.28
CA ALA A 526 5.74 -15.58 17.38
C ALA A 526 4.22 -15.56 17.70
N PRO A 527 3.72 -14.69 18.58
CA PRO A 527 2.33 -14.78 19.03
C PRO A 527 1.29 -14.59 17.91
N CYS A 528 1.66 -13.91 16.82
CA CYS A 528 0.85 -13.80 15.60
C CYS A 528 0.57 -15.13 14.90
N PHE A 529 1.13 -16.25 15.37
CA PHE A 529 0.83 -17.58 14.90
C PHE A 529 0.01 -18.38 15.91
N GLU A 530 -1.24 -18.71 15.58
CA GLU A 530 -2.13 -19.49 16.47
C GLU A 530 -1.66 -20.93 16.74
N ARG A 531 -0.96 -21.55 15.77
CA ARG A 531 -0.35 -22.89 15.88
C ARG A 531 1.05 -22.88 15.31
N GLY A 532 1.81 -21.87 15.72
CA GLY A 532 2.94 -21.44 14.93
C GLY A 532 4.18 -22.31 15.01
N PRO A 533 4.93 -22.35 13.92
CA PRO A 533 6.16 -23.08 13.83
C PRO A 533 7.26 -22.54 14.76
N ALA A 534 8.19 -23.42 15.14
CA ALA A 534 9.36 -23.06 15.94
C ALA A 534 10.36 -22.25 15.10
N LEU A 535 10.33 -20.93 15.25
CA LEU A 535 11.36 -20.02 14.77
C LEU A 535 12.58 -20.05 15.69
N ARG A 536 13.76 -19.74 15.13
CA ARG A 536 14.99 -19.49 15.90
C ARG A 536 15.74 -18.29 15.33
N LEU A 537 16.40 -17.54 16.20
CA LEU A 537 17.33 -16.48 15.82
C LEU A 537 18.76 -16.99 15.93
N LYS A 538 19.60 -16.64 14.95
CA LYS A 538 21.03 -17.01 14.91
C LYS A 538 21.90 -15.77 14.77
N LEU A 539 22.76 -15.54 15.76
CA LEU A 539 23.74 -14.45 15.78
C LEU A 539 25.15 -15.02 15.63
N PHE A 540 25.90 -14.51 14.65
CA PHE A 540 27.32 -14.79 14.47
C PHE A 540 28.12 -13.54 14.86
N PRO A 541 28.75 -13.49 16.06
CA PRO A 541 29.42 -12.29 16.54
C PRO A 541 30.56 -11.85 15.60
N LEU A 542 31.32 -12.82 15.09
CA LEU A 542 32.39 -12.59 14.11
C LEU A 542 31.89 -12.73 12.67
N GLY A 543 30.59 -12.61 12.43
CA GLY A 543 29.95 -12.81 11.14
C GLY A 543 29.95 -14.28 10.66
N SER A 544 29.11 -14.56 9.68
CA SER A 544 29.00 -15.90 9.09
C SER A 544 30.20 -16.25 8.21
N ARG A 545 30.28 -17.50 7.71
CA ARG A 545 31.31 -17.89 6.72
C ARG A 545 31.29 -17.07 5.43
N ARG A 546 30.15 -16.40 5.15
CA ARG A 546 29.96 -15.53 3.98
C ARG A 546 30.23 -14.05 4.28
N ARG A 547 30.74 -13.72 5.47
CA ARG A 547 31.07 -12.36 5.90
C ARG A 547 31.99 -11.68 4.89
N THR A 548 31.67 -10.46 4.52
CA THR A 548 32.51 -9.66 3.62
C THR A 548 33.30 -8.58 4.37
N GLN A 549 32.84 -8.16 5.56
CA GLN A 549 33.43 -7.03 6.30
C GLN A 549 33.97 -7.44 7.69
N PRO A 550 35.24 -7.17 8.01
CA PRO A 550 35.78 -7.36 9.36
C PRO A 550 35.03 -6.54 10.41
N GLY A 551 34.87 -7.09 11.62
CA GLY A 551 34.21 -6.41 12.74
C GLY A 551 32.68 -6.37 12.69
N HIS A 552 32.08 -6.83 11.58
CA HIS A 552 30.63 -6.95 11.47
C HIS A 552 30.14 -8.34 11.92
N CYS A 553 28.98 -8.33 12.58
CA CYS A 553 28.25 -9.54 12.92
C CYS A 553 27.32 -9.97 11.77
N SER A 554 26.71 -11.15 11.89
CA SER A 554 25.63 -11.57 10.97
C SER A 554 24.45 -12.08 11.78
N LEU A 555 23.25 -11.80 11.31
CA LEU A 555 22.02 -12.11 12.04
C LEU A 555 20.99 -12.72 11.07
N TYR A 556 20.38 -13.82 11.50
CA TYR A 556 19.40 -14.58 10.72
C TYR A 556 18.22 -15.03 11.58
N VAL A 557 17.11 -15.29 10.91
CA VAL A 557 15.99 -16.08 11.40
C VAL A 557 15.95 -17.40 10.64
N SER A 558 15.61 -18.47 11.34
CA SER A 558 15.31 -19.79 10.75
C SER A 558 13.90 -20.20 11.14
N GLY A 559 13.26 -20.95 10.26
CA GLY A 559 11.90 -21.46 10.43
C GLY A 559 11.74 -22.78 9.66
N PRO A 560 10.62 -23.49 9.84
CA PRO A 560 10.38 -24.73 9.13
C PRO A 560 9.96 -24.48 7.68
N GLU A 561 10.04 -25.54 6.91
CA GLU A 561 9.62 -25.59 5.52
C GLU A 561 8.14 -25.22 5.32
N GLY A 562 7.83 -24.56 4.19
CA GLY A 562 6.47 -24.15 3.80
C GLY A 562 6.01 -22.83 4.42
N MET A 563 6.85 -22.17 5.22
CA MET A 563 6.48 -20.92 5.87
C MET A 563 6.90 -19.71 5.04
N HIS A 564 6.00 -18.73 4.91
CA HIS A 564 6.29 -17.43 4.34
C HIS A 564 6.28 -16.35 5.44
N LEU A 565 7.41 -15.65 5.61
CA LEU A 565 7.60 -14.63 6.63
C LEU A 565 8.12 -13.32 6.02
N GLN A 566 7.47 -12.20 6.36
CA GLN A 566 7.95 -10.84 6.14
C GLN A 566 8.25 -10.19 7.50
N PHE A 567 9.48 -9.69 7.70
CA PHE A 567 9.96 -9.31 9.02
C PHE A 567 11.04 -8.21 9.00
N LEU A 568 11.26 -7.59 10.15
CA LEU A 568 12.39 -6.71 10.45
C LEU A 568 13.30 -7.38 11.48
N LEU A 569 14.60 -7.21 11.31
CA LEU A 569 15.60 -7.59 12.31
C LEU A 569 16.27 -6.34 12.85
N ARG A 570 16.55 -6.31 14.15
CA ARG A 570 17.27 -5.21 14.80
C ARG A 570 18.27 -5.76 15.81
N LEU A 571 19.44 -5.13 15.88
CA LEU A 571 20.49 -5.36 16.87
C LEU A 571 21.02 -4.01 17.34
N GLY A 572 20.79 -3.67 18.61
CA GLY A 572 21.14 -2.35 19.16
C GLY A 572 20.39 -1.20 18.46
N SER A 573 21.14 -0.31 17.81
CA SER A 573 20.60 0.83 17.05
C SER A 573 20.36 0.50 15.57
N THR A 574 20.99 -0.55 15.05
CA THR A 574 20.90 -0.95 13.65
C THR A 574 19.68 -1.83 13.38
N GLU A 575 18.84 -1.43 12.42
CA GLU A 575 17.64 -2.15 11.97
C GLU A 575 17.70 -2.40 10.46
N HIS A 576 17.28 -3.59 10.03
CA HIS A 576 17.21 -3.98 8.62
C HIS A 576 15.87 -4.62 8.28
N GLY A 577 15.30 -4.19 7.15
CA GLY A 577 14.14 -4.79 6.49
C GLY A 577 13.26 -3.75 5.77
N PRO A 578 12.06 -4.13 5.30
CA PRO A 578 11.46 -5.46 5.39
C PRO A 578 12.27 -6.53 4.65
N LEU A 579 12.47 -7.68 5.29
CA LEU A 579 13.02 -8.89 4.70
C LEU A 579 11.87 -9.86 4.47
N GLU A 580 11.90 -10.57 3.35
CA GLU A 580 10.87 -11.54 2.96
C GLU A 580 11.52 -12.88 2.67
N CYS A 581 10.94 -13.96 3.20
CA CYS A 581 11.48 -15.31 3.08
C CYS A 581 10.38 -16.35 2.95
N VAL A 582 10.52 -17.21 1.94
CA VAL A 582 9.87 -18.52 1.91
C VAL A 582 10.89 -19.56 2.34
N PHE A 583 10.61 -20.23 3.46
CA PHE A 583 11.41 -21.33 3.98
C PHE A 583 11.10 -22.58 3.13
N ASP A 584 11.95 -22.87 2.15
CA ASP A 584 11.80 -23.96 1.17
C ASP A 584 12.44 -25.29 1.63
N ARG A 585 13.03 -25.30 2.82
CA ARG A 585 13.64 -26.46 3.48
C ARG A 585 13.71 -26.22 4.98
N PRO A 586 13.74 -27.27 5.81
CA PRO A 586 13.92 -27.11 7.25
C PRO A 586 15.22 -26.38 7.55
N ASP A 587 15.18 -25.54 8.58
CA ASP A 587 16.33 -24.78 9.10
C ASP A 587 17.00 -23.86 8.08
N LYS A 588 16.27 -23.43 7.03
CA LYS A 588 16.77 -22.38 6.14
C LYS A 588 16.94 -21.08 6.92
N ASP A 589 18.17 -20.61 6.99
CA ASP A 589 18.50 -19.32 7.56
C ASP A 589 18.25 -18.20 6.53
N THR A 590 17.53 -17.16 6.93
CA THR A 590 17.37 -15.93 6.15
C THR A 590 17.63 -14.70 7.01
N GLY A 591 18.37 -13.74 6.47
CA GLY A 591 18.87 -12.60 7.23
C GLY A 591 19.91 -11.83 6.43
N ARG A 592 20.82 -11.13 7.12
CA ARG A 592 21.91 -10.40 6.45
C ARG A 592 23.29 -10.85 6.92
N HIS A 593 24.16 -11.01 5.92
CA HIS A 593 25.60 -10.95 6.10
C HIS A 593 25.98 -9.51 6.45
N ASP A 594 27.03 -9.32 7.27
CA ASP A 594 27.52 -8.00 7.66
C ASP A 594 26.42 -7.07 8.23
N PHE A 595 25.61 -7.61 9.15
CA PHE A 595 24.38 -6.98 9.65
C PHE A 595 24.66 -5.64 10.34
N ALA A 596 25.58 -5.63 11.30
CA ALA A 596 25.92 -4.46 12.12
C ALA A 596 27.37 -4.53 12.60
N GLN A 597 27.98 -3.38 12.85
CA GLN A 597 29.31 -3.29 13.44
C GLN A 597 29.22 -3.67 14.91
N LEU A 598 29.79 -4.81 15.28
CA LEU A 598 29.49 -5.46 16.55
C LEU A 598 29.78 -4.55 17.76
N GLU A 599 30.96 -3.92 17.83
CA GLU A 599 31.33 -3.13 19.01
C GLU A 599 30.47 -1.88 19.21
N THR A 600 29.84 -1.36 18.14
CA THR A 600 29.00 -0.16 18.19
C THR A 600 27.59 -0.48 18.70
N ASP A 601 27.05 -1.64 18.35
CA ASP A 601 25.66 -2.03 18.66
C ASP A 601 25.53 -3.03 19.82
N LEU A 602 26.62 -3.26 20.57
CA LEU A 602 26.57 -4.00 21.83
C LEU A 602 26.24 -3.06 23.00
N GLU A 603 25.57 -3.62 24.00
CA GLU A 603 25.34 -2.95 25.27
C GLU A 603 26.68 -2.69 25.99
N PRO A 604 26.73 -1.76 26.97
CA PRO A 604 27.95 -1.44 27.72
C PRO A 604 28.60 -2.68 28.37
N ASP A 605 27.79 -3.61 28.87
CA ASP A 605 28.21 -4.88 29.49
C ASP A 605 28.72 -5.92 28.47
N GLY A 606 28.63 -5.63 27.17
CA GLY A 606 29.02 -6.52 26.09
C GLY A 606 27.98 -7.59 25.75
N SER A 607 26.76 -7.48 26.29
CA SER A 607 25.60 -8.25 25.83
C SER A 607 24.98 -7.63 24.57
N SER A 608 24.08 -8.37 23.93
CA SER A 608 23.32 -7.89 22.78
C SER A 608 21.83 -8.09 22.99
N VAL A 609 21.04 -7.13 22.53
CA VAL A 609 19.58 -7.24 22.43
C VAL A 609 19.21 -7.32 20.95
N VAL A 610 18.70 -8.49 20.55
CA VAL A 610 18.20 -8.74 19.20
C VAL A 610 16.69 -8.63 19.23
N ARG A 611 16.10 -7.96 18.24
CA ARG A 611 14.64 -7.86 18.09
C ARG A 611 14.21 -8.34 16.71
N LEU A 612 13.17 -9.18 16.69
CA LEU A 612 12.45 -9.62 15.51
C LEU A 612 11.06 -9.01 15.54
N THR A 613 10.71 -8.29 14.47
CA THR A 613 9.35 -7.77 14.27
C THR A 613 8.72 -8.47 13.07
N VAL A 614 7.66 -9.25 13.30
CA VAL A 614 6.91 -9.93 12.25
C VAL A 614 5.88 -8.98 11.66
N LEU A 615 6.02 -8.66 10.37
CA LEU A 615 5.09 -7.78 9.66
C LEU A 615 3.94 -8.56 9.04
N ARG A 616 4.28 -9.69 8.43
CA ARG A 616 3.31 -10.60 7.81
C ARG A 616 3.83 -12.01 7.91
N ALA A 617 2.91 -12.94 8.13
CA ALA A 617 3.23 -14.34 8.01
C ALA A 617 2.07 -15.13 7.42
N ALA A 618 2.41 -16.09 6.57
CA ALA A 618 1.48 -17.05 6.01
C ALA A 618 2.12 -18.44 6.13
N ALA A 619 1.42 -19.37 6.76
CA ALA A 619 1.71 -20.77 6.55
C ALA A 619 1.15 -21.12 5.17
N GLU A 620 1.97 -21.71 4.30
CA GLU A 620 1.43 -22.33 3.11
C GLU A 620 0.51 -23.47 3.59
N ASP A 621 -0.78 -23.37 3.27
CA ASP A 621 -1.74 -24.41 3.63
C ASP A 621 -1.19 -25.72 3.05
N PRO A 622 -0.86 -26.74 3.87
CA PRO A 622 -0.30 -27.96 3.36
C PRO A 622 -1.31 -28.50 2.37
N GLY A 623 -0.96 -28.43 1.08
CA GLY A 623 -1.90 -28.77 0.01
C GLY A 623 -2.52 -30.14 0.28
N PRO A 624 -3.75 -30.41 -0.21
CA PRO A 624 -4.56 -31.57 0.18
C PRO A 624 -3.98 -32.98 -0.12
N GLY A 625 -2.70 -33.09 -0.48
CA GLY A 625 -1.99 -34.34 -0.76
C GLY A 625 -0.79 -34.66 0.17
N ALA A 626 -0.56 -33.92 1.25
CA ALA A 626 0.62 -34.09 2.13
C ALA A 626 0.34 -34.78 3.49
N ALA A 627 -0.83 -35.39 3.68
CA ALA A 627 -1.21 -36.10 4.92
C ALA A 627 -1.04 -37.61 4.83
#